data_AF-A0A935WE25-F1
#
_entry.id   AF-A0A935WE25-F1
#
_cell.length_a   1.000
_cell.length_b   1.000
_cell.length_c   1.000
_cell.angle_alpha   90.00
_cell.angle_beta   90.00
_cell.angle_gamma   90.00
#
_symmetry.space_group_name_H-M   'P 1'
#
loop_
_entity.id
_entity.type
_entity.pdbx_description
1 polymer ?
#
loop_
_entity_poly.entity_id
_entity_poly.type
_entity_poly.pdbx_seq_one_letter_code
_entity_poly.pdbx_strand_id
1 'polypeptide(L)'
;MTKPSASFLRGKRINPQPISGKESVADLIDNAFLAYNAGRLREGCRLFTERMLADDTTVAMSLTGAMTPAGLGMSTLIPLMEAGFVDWIISTGANLYHDAHFALGLSLHQGTHTADDVELREQGVVRIYDIFFDYSVLLSTDAFVREVSARPEFQRPMSTAEYHWLLGGYLRERERALGLSKRSFLSMAHELDVPIYTSSPGDSSIGMNVAEQALAGSQLRFDVSADVNETAAIVLEAKRTGGKSGALIVGGGSPKNFLLQTEPQIQEVLGIDERGHDYFLQMTDARPDTGGLSGATPNEAVSWGKIDPDMLPGTVVVYTDNSVSLPLLTAYALARHAPRPLKRLYQRRDAMMDRLVSEYRAALEFRDRRAEEAKT
;
A
#
# COMPACT_ATOMS: atom_id res chain seq x y z
N MET A 1 -0.49 -3.21 51.26
CA MET A 1 -0.13 -4.14 50.16
C MET A 1 -1.10 -3.89 49.01
N THR A 2 -0.63 -3.40 47.87
CA THR A 2 -1.44 -3.36 46.64
C THR A 2 -1.81 -4.79 46.25
N LYS A 3 -3.09 -5.08 46.05
CA LYS A 3 -3.54 -6.40 45.58
C LYS A 3 -2.76 -6.75 44.30
N PRO A 4 -2.16 -7.95 44.19
CA PRO A 4 -1.39 -8.36 43.01
C PRO A 4 -2.14 -8.21 41.68
N SER A 5 -3.48 -8.22 41.71
CA SER A 5 -4.34 -8.02 40.54
C SER A 5 -4.44 -6.58 40.05
N ALA A 6 -4.04 -5.58 40.84
CA ALA A 6 -4.20 -4.16 40.49
C ALA A 6 -3.33 -3.71 39.30
N SER A 7 -2.26 -4.45 38.97
CA SER A 7 -1.48 -4.23 37.74
C SER A 7 -2.22 -4.69 36.49
N PHE A 8 -2.98 -5.78 36.58
CA PHE A 8 -3.69 -6.39 35.45
C PHE A 8 -5.05 -5.72 35.17
N LEU A 9 -5.67 -5.07 36.16
CA LEU A 9 -6.99 -4.43 36.04
C LEU A 9 -6.92 -2.92 35.71
N ARG A 10 -5.89 -2.48 34.97
CA ARG A 10 -5.67 -1.07 34.61
C ARG A 10 -6.33 -0.62 33.30
N GLY A 11 -6.82 -1.57 32.49
CA GLY A 11 -7.45 -1.27 31.21
C GLY A 11 -8.80 -0.56 31.35
N LYS A 12 -9.30 0.03 30.25
CA LYS A 12 -10.65 0.61 30.19
C LYS A 12 -11.65 -0.47 30.59
N ARG A 13 -12.46 -0.20 31.63
CA ARG A 13 -13.53 -1.10 32.05
C ARG A 13 -14.47 -1.36 30.87
N ILE A 14 -14.83 -2.63 30.65
CA ILE A 14 -15.87 -2.99 29.68
C ILE A 14 -17.21 -2.52 30.23
N ASN A 15 -17.60 -1.31 29.83
CA ASN A 15 -18.84 -0.66 30.22
C ASN A 15 -19.22 0.37 29.13
N PRO A 16 -19.51 -0.08 27.90
CA PRO A 16 -19.87 0.81 26.81
C PRO A 16 -21.22 1.50 27.10
N GLN A 17 -21.40 2.71 26.58
CA GLN A 17 -22.72 3.33 26.55
C GLN A 17 -23.61 2.63 25.50
N PRO A 18 -24.94 2.54 25.70
CA PRO A 18 -25.84 2.05 24.68
C PRO A 18 -25.74 2.90 23.39
N ILE A 19 -25.68 2.23 22.23
CA ILE A 19 -25.64 2.90 20.93
C ILE A 19 -27.02 3.53 20.66
N SER A 20 -27.03 4.84 20.45
CA SER A 20 -28.25 5.63 20.24
C SER A 20 -28.54 5.95 18.77
N GLY A 21 -27.59 5.68 17.87
CA GLY A 21 -27.66 6.03 16.45
C GLY A 21 -27.20 7.45 16.15
N LYS A 22 -26.62 8.14 17.13
CA LYS A 22 -26.08 9.51 17.01
C LYS A 22 -24.54 9.55 17.02
N GLU A 23 -23.92 8.44 17.39
CA GLU A 23 -22.48 8.30 17.51
C GLU A 23 -21.83 8.35 16.12
N SER A 24 -20.71 9.07 16.00
CA SER A 24 -19.88 8.97 14.80
C SER A 24 -19.19 7.59 14.75
N VAL A 25 -18.68 7.21 13.58
CA VAL A 25 -17.84 6.01 13.44
C VAL A 25 -16.67 6.02 14.44
N ALA A 26 -16.05 7.19 14.62
CA ALA A 26 -14.96 7.35 15.57
C ALA A 26 -15.40 7.10 17.02
N ASP A 27 -16.60 7.59 17.40
CA ASP A 27 -17.14 7.37 18.74
C ASP A 27 -17.51 5.90 18.99
N LEU A 28 -18.01 5.20 17.97
CA LEU A 28 -18.26 3.75 18.04
C LEU A 28 -16.97 2.98 18.27
N ILE A 29 -15.91 3.31 17.53
CA ILE A 29 -14.59 2.69 17.68
C ILE A 29 -14.03 2.97 19.09
N ASP A 30 -14.12 4.20 19.59
CA ASP A 30 -13.57 4.56 20.91
C ASP A 30 -14.36 3.94 22.08
N ASN A 31 -15.68 3.78 21.93
CA ASN A 31 -16.57 3.43 23.05
C ASN A 31 -17.10 2.00 23.03
N ALA A 32 -17.35 1.41 21.87
CA ALA A 32 -17.97 0.09 21.76
C ALA A 32 -16.98 -1.02 21.35
N PHE A 33 -15.92 -0.69 20.60
CA PHE A 33 -14.96 -1.67 20.10
C PHE A 33 -13.94 -2.02 21.19
N LEU A 34 -14.39 -2.61 22.29
CA LEU A 34 -13.61 -2.75 23.52
C LEU A 34 -12.79 -4.05 23.64
N ALA A 35 -13.14 -5.11 22.88
CA ALA A 35 -12.52 -6.44 22.99
C ALA A 35 -12.48 -7.18 21.63
N TYR A 36 -11.72 -8.28 21.57
CA TYR A 36 -11.53 -9.13 20.38
C TYR A 36 -11.07 -8.33 19.15
N ASN A 37 -11.43 -8.75 17.93
CA ASN A 37 -11.00 -8.09 16.69
C ASN A 37 -11.49 -6.64 16.60
N ALA A 38 -12.65 -6.31 17.20
CA ALA A 38 -13.09 -4.92 17.32
C ALA A 38 -12.10 -4.12 18.19
N GLY A 39 -11.70 -4.65 19.35
CA GLY A 39 -10.64 -4.07 20.19
C GLY A 39 -9.33 -3.87 19.45
N ARG A 40 -8.93 -4.85 18.63
CA ARG A 40 -7.73 -4.75 17.77
C ARG A 40 -7.87 -3.67 16.69
N LEU A 41 -9.04 -3.55 16.06
CA LEU A 41 -9.30 -2.46 15.11
C LEU A 41 -9.23 -1.09 15.79
N ARG A 42 -9.77 -0.94 17.00
CA ARG A 42 -9.61 0.29 17.80
C ARG A 42 -8.15 0.61 18.07
N GLU A 43 -7.36 -0.38 18.48
CA GLU A 43 -5.92 -0.22 18.70
C GLU A 43 -5.19 0.15 17.40
N GLY A 44 -5.57 -0.42 16.26
CA GLY A 44 -5.01 -0.07 14.95
C GLY A 44 -5.35 1.36 14.54
N CYS A 45 -6.60 1.78 14.74
CA CYS A 45 -7.03 3.16 14.50
C CYS A 45 -6.23 4.17 15.32
N ARG A 46 -5.99 3.86 16.60
CA ARG A 46 -5.19 4.71 17.50
C ARG A 46 -3.71 4.67 17.16
N LEU A 47 -3.13 3.51 16.83
CA LEU A 47 -1.76 3.42 16.35
C LEU A 47 -1.55 4.29 15.11
N PHE A 48 -2.44 4.16 14.12
CA PHE A 48 -2.36 4.92 12.89
C PHE A 48 -2.42 6.42 13.18
N THR A 49 -3.46 6.87 13.87
CA THR A 49 -3.70 8.31 14.11
C THR A 49 -2.78 8.96 15.12
N GLU A 50 -2.49 8.30 16.24
CA GLU A 50 -1.71 8.90 17.34
C GLU A 50 -0.20 8.76 17.14
N ARG A 51 0.26 7.86 16.25
CA ARG A 51 1.70 7.59 16.06
C ARG A 51 2.15 7.60 14.61
N MET A 52 1.52 6.81 13.74
CA MET A 52 1.97 6.71 12.34
C MET A 52 1.75 8.01 11.55
N LEU A 53 0.75 8.80 11.93
CA LEU A 53 0.47 10.11 11.34
C LEU A 53 1.21 11.27 12.02
N ALA A 54 2.17 11.01 12.90
CA ALA A 54 3.07 12.06 13.37
C ALA A 54 3.80 12.74 12.18
N ASP A 55 4.13 14.02 12.31
CA ASP A 55 4.72 14.84 11.24
C ASP A 55 6.08 14.29 10.75
N ASP A 56 6.81 13.59 11.62
CA ASP A 56 8.11 12.99 11.36
C ASP A 56 8.04 11.61 10.67
N THR A 57 6.84 11.06 10.45
CA THR A 57 6.68 9.70 9.95
C THR A 57 6.35 9.68 8.45
N THR A 58 7.05 8.84 7.69
CA THR A 58 6.75 8.52 6.30
C THR A 58 5.98 7.20 6.25
N VAL A 59 4.74 7.25 5.78
CA VAL A 59 3.81 6.11 5.78
C VAL A 59 3.77 5.44 4.42
N ALA A 60 4.20 4.19 4.40
CA ALA A 60 4.04 3.26 3.30
C ALA A 60 2.69 2.55 3.41
N MET A 61 1.98 2.34 2.29
CA MET A 61 0.83 1.44 2.24
C MET A 61 1.09 0.25 1.31
N SER A 62 0.79 -0.97 1.73
CA SER A 62 0.66 -2.11 0.81
C SER A 62 -0.81 -2.46 0.58
N LEU A 63 -1.22 -2.67 -0.67
CA LEU A 63 -2.60 -2.95 -1.06
C LEU A 63 -2.72 -4.27 -1.83
N THR A 64 -3.56 -5.19 -1.31
CA THR A 64 -3.87 -6.48 -1.95
C THR A 64 -5.35 -6.81 -1.92
N GLY A 65 -5.74 -7.82 -2.69
CA GLY A 65 -7.14 -8.19 -2.92
C GLY A 65 -7.80 -7.30 -3.96
N ALA A 66 -9.10 -7.49 -4.18
CA ALA A 66 -9.89 -6.75 -5.15
C ALA A 66 -10.48 -5.47 -4.53
N MET A 67 -9.61 -4.57 -4.04
CA MET A 67 -10.04 -3.40 -3.26
C MET A 67 -10.58 -2.27 -4.13
N THR A 68 -9.90 -1.96 -5.22
CA THR A 68 -10.32 -0.88 -6.12
C THR A 68 -11.59 -1.20 -6.90
N PRO A 69 -11.83 -2.41 -7.46
CA PRO A 69 -13.13 -2.70 -8.09
C PRO A 69 -14.30 -2.65 -7.09
N ALA A 70 -14.05 -2.87 -5.80
CA ALA A 70 -15.03 -2.67 -4.73
C ALA A 70 -15.26 -1.18 -4.38
N GLY A 71 -14.65 -0.26 -5.12
CA GLY A 71 -14.81 1.19 -4.93
C GLY A 71 -13.92 1.79 -3.83
N LEU A 72 -13.04 0.99 -3.18
CA LEU A 72 -12.18 1.49 -2.10
C LEU A 72 -11.12 2.48 -2.58
N GLY A 73 -10.76 2.46 -3.87
CA GLY A 73 -9.91 3.49 -4.47
C GLY A 73 -10.49 4.89 -4.24
N MET A 74 -11.76 5.07 -4.63
CA MET A 74 -12.49 6.33 -4.47
C MET A 74 -12.85 6.65 -3.03
N SER A 75 -13.37 5.68 -2.30
CA SER A 75 -13.97 5.92 -0.98
C SER A 75 -12.96 5.95 0.16
N THR A 76 -11.75 5.40 -0.03
CA THR A 76 -10.73 5.31 1.02
C THR A 76 -9.35 5.80 0.61
N LEU A 77 -8.78 5.29 -0.49
CA LEU A 77 -7.39 5.56 -0.85
C LEU A 77 -7.17 7.01 -1.25
N ILE A 78 -8.06 7.58 -2.08
CA ILE A 78 -8.00 8.99 -2.47
C ILE A 78 -8.06 9.90 -1.23
N PRO A 79 -9.06 9.81 -0.32
CA PRO A 79 -9.08 10.63 0.89
C PRO A 79 -7.82 10.52 1.76
N LEU A 80 -7.26 9.30 1.91
CA LEU A 80 -6.03 9.09 2.67
C LEU A 80 -4.82 9.78 2.02
N MET A 81 -4.69 9.72 0.70
CA MET A 81 -3.62 10.42 -0.02
C MET A 81 -3.80 11.94 0.02
N GLU A 82 -5.03 12.43 -0.18
CA GLU A 82 -5.33 13.88 -0.14
C GLU A 82 -5.07 14.49 1.25
N ALA A 83 -5.30 13.71 2.30
CA ALA A 83 -4.98 14.11 3.68
C ALA A 83 -3.48 13.97 4.00
N GLY A 84 -2.65 13.49 3.07
CA GLY A 84 -1.24 13.22 3.30
C GLY A 84 -1.01 12.12 4.32
N PHE A 85 -1.94 11.17 4.48
CA PHE A 85 -1.84 10.06 5.44
C PHE A 85 -1.11 8.83 4.88
N VAL A 86 -0.91 8.81 3.56
CA VAL A 86 -0.15 7.78 2.84
C VAL A 86 0.82 8.50 1.91
N ASP A 87 2.11 8.20 2.03
CA ASP A 87 3.18 8.91 1.34
C ASP A 87 3.68 8.15 0.10
N TRP A 88 3.56 6.81 0.08
CA TRP A 88 3.86 5.94 -1.06
C TRP A 88 3.15 4.59 -0.93
N ILE A 89 2.96 3.89 -2.04
CA ILE A 89 2.13 2.69 -2.11
C ILE A 89 2.84 1.55 -2.85
N ILE A 90 2.65 0.31 -2.40
CA ILE A 90 2.86 -0.89 -3.21
C ILE A 90 1.51 -1.58 -3.40
N SER A 91 1.10 -1.78 -4.65
CA SER A 91 -0.18 -2.39 -5.00
C SER A 91 0.03 -3.65 -5.85
N THR A 92 -0.96 -4.53 -5.91
CA THR A 92 -1.07 -5.45 -7.05
C THR A 92 -1.39 -4.65 -8.31
N GLY A 93 -0.91 -5.13 -9.46
CA GLY A 93 -1.26 -4.53 -10.75
C GLY A 93 -2.75 -4.66 -11.06
N ALA A 94 -3.42 -5.69 -10.52
CA ALA A 94 -4.87 -5.86 -10.62
C ALA A 94 -5.65 -4.68 -10.00
N ASN A 95 -5.25 -4.18 -8.82
CA ASN A 95 -5.91 -3.00 -8.24
C ASN A 95 -5.73 -1.77 -9.14
N LEU A 96 -4.54 -1.56 -9.72
CA LEU A 96 -4.26 -0.42 -10.59
C LEU A 96 -5.04 -0.50 -11.90
N TYR A 97 -5.09 -1.68 -12.50
CA TYR A 97 -5.88 -1.94 -13.69
C TYR A 97 -7.38 -1.75 -13.43
N HIS A 98 -7.89 -2.34 -12.34
CA HIS A 98 -9.32 -2.24 -12.03
C HIS A 98 -9.76 -0.83 -11.63
N ASP A 99 -8.86 -0.05 -11.05
CA ASP A 99 -9.09 1.36 -10.75
C ASP A 99 -9.20 2.23 -12.02
N ALA A 100 -8.43 1.90 -13.07
CA ALA A 100 -8.44 2.64 -14.33
C ALA A 100 -9.82 2.65 -15.01
N HIS A 101 -10.64 1.60 -14.84
CA HIS A 101 -12.01 1.57 -15.37
C HIS A 101 -12.81 2.82 -14.97
N PHE A 102 -12.70 3.24 -13.71
CA PHE A 102 -13.46 4.38 -13.19
C PHE A 102 -12.99 5.71 -13.80
N ALA A 103 -11.67 5.87 -14.03
CA ALA A 103 -11.13 7.05 -14.72
C ALA A 103 -11.53 7.11 -16.21
N LEU A 104 -11.73 5.95 -16.84
CA LEU A 104 -12.20 5.84 -18.22
C LEU A 104 -13.73 6.03 -18.36
N GLY A 105 -14.44 6.24 -17.25
CA GLY A 105 -15.91 6.35 -17.23
C GLY A 105 -16.63 5.02 -17.45
N LEU A 106 -15.94 3.89 -17.29
CA LEU A 106 -16.49 2.55 -17.39
C LEU A 106 -17.11 2.14 -16.05
N SER A 107 -18.19 1.37 -16.10
CA SER A 107 -18.97 1.01 -14.91
C SER A 107 -18.74 -0.42 -14.46
N LEU A 108 -18.61 -0.57 -13.14
CA LEU A 108 -18.70 -1.83 -12.42
C LEU A 108 -19.95 -1.78 -11.54
N HIS A 109 -20.60 -2.92 -11.36
CA HIS A 109 -21.89 -3.02 -10.67
C HIS A 109 -21.83 -4.05 -9.55
N GLN A 110 -22.58 -3.80 -8.47
CA GLN A 110 -22.80 -4.82 -7.45
C GLN A 110 -23.61 -5.97 -8.08
N GLY A 111 -23.11 -7.19 -7.92
CA GLY A 111 -23.74 -8.43 -8.31
C GLY A 111 -23.99 -9.33 -7.11
N THR A 112 -23.84 -10.64 -7.32
CA THR A 112 -23.95 -11.66 -6.28
C THR A 112 -22.85 -12.71 -6.45
N HIS A 113 -22.34 -13.23 -5.33
CA HIS A 113 -21.34 -14.30 -5.34
C HIS A 113 -21.89 -15.67 -5.77
N THR A 114 -23.21 -15.81 -5.84
CA THR A 114 -23.91 -17.07 -6.16
C THR A 114 -24.43 -17.14 -7.61
N ALA A 115 -24.01 -16.22 -8.48
CA ALA A 115 -24.42 -16.23 -9.89
C ALA A 115 -23.81 -17.43 -10.65
N ASP A 116 -24.48 -17.86 -11.72
CA ASP A 116 -23.98 -18.92 -12.59
C ASP A 116 -22.91 -18.37 -13.55
N ASP A 117 -21.67 -18.81 -13.37
CA ASP A 117 -20.54 -18.36 -14.19
C ASP A 117 -20.63 -18.78 -15.66
N VAL A 118 -21.38 -19.84 -15.99
CA VAL A 118 -21.60 -20.26 -17.38
C VAL A 118 -22.52 -19.26 -18.07
N GLU A 119 -23.64 -18.92 -17.43
CA GLU A 119 -24.57 -17.91 -17.94
C GLU A 119 -23.87 -16.54 -18.06
N LEU A 120 -23.13 -16.12 -17.02
CA LEU A 120 -22.37 -14.86 -17.07
C LEU A 120 -21.41 -14.84 -18.27
N ARG A 121 -20.67 -15.92 -18.50
CA ARG A 121 -19.75 -16.02 -19.64
C ARG A 121 -20.47 -15.98 -20.98
N GLU A 122 -21.59 -16.66 -21.12
CA GLU A 122 -22.42 -16.65 -22.35
C GLU A 122 -22.97 -15.25 -22.66
N GLN A 123 -23.29 -14.49 -21.62
CA GLN A 123 -23.76 -13.10 -21.72
C GLN A 123 -22.63 -12.06 -21.79
N GLY A 124 -21.35 -12.48 -21.79
CA GLY A 124 -20.22 -11.57 -21.83
C GLY A 124 -20.05 -10.74 -20.55
N VAL A 125 -20.51 -11.22 -19.40
CA VAL A 125 -20.33 -10.58 -18.09
C VAL A 125 -19.12 -11.19 -17.38
N VAL A 126 -18.23 -10.33 -16.90
CA VAL A 126 -17.08 -10.69 -16.08
C VAL A 126 -17.42 -10.45 -14.61
N ARG A 127 -16.97 -11.37 -13.75
CA ARG A 127 -17.24 -11.34 -12.31
C ARG A 127 -15.95 -11.30 -11.49
N ILE A 128 -15.95 -10.44 -10.48
CA ILE A 128 -15.00 -10.45 -9.37
C ILE A 128 -15.83 -10.66 -8.10
N TYR A 129 -15.95 -11.91 -7.66
CA TYR A 129 -16.81 -12.31 -6.55
C TYR A 129 -18.26 -11.80 -6.69
N ASP A 130 -18.64 -10.71 -6.04
CA ASP A 130 -19.95 -10.06 -6.08
C ASP A 130 -19.93 -8.71 -6.83
N ILE A 131 -18.97 -8.51 -7.73
CA ILE A 131 -18.84 -7.33 -8.62
C ILE A 131 -18.90 -7.79 -10.07
N PHE A 132 -19.80 -7.21 -10.87
CA PHE A 132 -20.03 -7.55 -12.28
C PHE A 132 -19.70 -6.38 -13.19
N PHE A 133 -19.22 -6.67 -14.40
CA PHE A 133 -19.04 -5.69 -15.46
C PHE A 133 -19.04 -6.37 -16.83
N ASP A 134 -19.35 -5.61 -17.86
CA ASP A 134 -19.37 -6.09 -19.24
C ASP A 134 -17.94 -6.39 -19.73
N TYR A 135 -17.74 -7.45 -20.51
CA TYR A 135 -16.42 -7.82 -21.05
C TYR A 135 -15.78 -6.70 -21.88
N SER A 136 -16.57 -5.84 -22.54
CA SER A 136 -16.07 -4.66 -23.27
C SER A 136 -15.34 -3.65 -22.39
N VAL A 137 -15.57 -3.66 -21.08
CA VAL A 137 -14.85 -2.84 -20.10
C VAL A 137 -13.36 -3.23 -20.04
N LEU A 138 -13.05 -4.53 -20.10
CA LEU A 138 -11.66 -5.00 -20.20
C LEU A 138 -11.03 -4.55 -21.51
N LEU A 139 -11.72 -4.81 -22.62
CA LEU A 139 -11.21 -4.50 -23.96
C LEU A 139 -10.91 -3.01 -24.13
N SER A 140 -11.78 -2.15 -23.59
CA SER A 140 -11.62 -0.69 -23.63
C SER A 140 -10.44 -0.23 -22.80
N THR A 141 -10.25 -0.80 -21.61
CA THR A 141 -9.13 -0.46 -20.72
C THR A 141 -7.81 -0.97 -21.29
N ASP A 142 -7.79 -2.18 -21.84
CA ASP A 142 -6.62 -2.74 -22.51
C ASP A 142 -6.21 -1.90 -23.72
N ALA A 143 -7.18 -1.46 -24.53
CA ALA A 143 -6.91 -0.57 -25.65
C ALA A 143 -6.28 0.75 -25.20
N PHE A 144 -6.81 1.36 -24.14
CA PHE A 144 -6.25 2.58 -23.56
C PHE A 144 -4.82 2.36 -23.03
N VAL A 145 -4.59 1.29 -22.26
CA VAL A 145 -3.26 0.97 -21.72
C VAL A 145 -2.25 0.76 -22.85
N ARG A 146 -2.60 0.04 -23.92
CA ARG A 146 -1.72 -0.15 -25.08
C ARG A 146 -1.44 1.17 -25.80
N GLU A 147 -2.48 1.98 -26.05
CA GLU A 147 -2.32 3.28 -26.71
C GLU A 147 -1.36 4.19 -25.95
N VAL A 148 -1.56 4.32 -24.63
CA VAL A 148 -0.69 5.12 -23.77
C VAL A 148 0.73 4.55 -23.72
N SER A 149 0.86 3.24 -23.51
CA SER A 149 2.17 2.56 -23.40
C SER A 149 2.97 2.56 -24.70
N ALA A 150 2.35 2.83 -25.85
CA ALA A 150 3.02 2.97 -27.14
C ALA A 150 3.67 4.35 -27.34
N ARG A 151 3.43 5.32 -26.44
CA ARG A 151 3.95 6.68 -26.58
C ARG A 151 5.46 6.76 -26.31
N PRO A 152 6.17 7.76 -26.89
CA PRO A 152 7.63 7.82 -26.86
C PRO A 152 8.26 7.77 -25.46
N GLU A 153 7.64 8.41 -24.47
CA GLU A 153 8.13 8.47 -23.09
C GLU A 153 8.13 7.10 -22.39
N PHE A 154 7.33 6.14 -22.87
CA PHE A 154 7.28 4.76 -22.39
C PHE A 154 8.29 3.84 -23.09
N GLN A 155 8.91 4.24 -24.20
CA GLN A 155 9.75 3.37 -25.02
C GLN A 155 11.18 3.21 -24.46
N ARG A 156 11.28 2.83 -23.19
CA ARG A 156 12.52 2.54 -22.46
C ARG A 156 12.27 1.70 -21.21
N PRO A 157 13.33 1.13 -20.60
CA PRO A 157 13.25 0.62 -19.24
C PRO A 157 12.86 1.72 -18.24
N MET A 158 11.99 1.37 -17.28
CA MET A 158 11.55 2.26 -16.21
C MET A 158 11.05 1.48 -15.00
N SER A 159 11.13 2.07 -13.81
CA SER A 159 10.48 1.52 -12.61
C SER A 159 8.96 1.46 -12.79
N THR A 160 8.30 0.58 -12.05
CA THR A 160 6.83 0.55 -12.08
C THR A 160 6.24 1.84 -11.52
N ALA A 161 6.89 2.47 -10.53
CA ALA A 161 6.47 3.79 -10.05
C ALA A 161 6.52 4.88 -11.13
N GLU A 162 7.55 4.88 -11.97
CA GLU A 162 7.60 5.78 -13.12
C GLU A 162 6.46 5.52 -14.12
N TYR A 163 6.26 4.25 -14.49
CA TYR A 163 5.19 3.86 -15.39
C TYR A 163 3.80 4.28 -14.86
N HIS A 164 3.52 3.97 -13.58
CA HIS A 164 2.23 4.28 -12.95
C HIS A 164 2.01 5.79 -12.82
N TRP A 165 3.05 6.58 -12.53
CA TRP A 165 2.91 8.03 -12.48
C TRP A 165 2.59 8.62 -13.87
N LEU A 166 3.22 8.13 -14.93
CA LEU A 166 2.91 8.55 -16.30
C LEU A 166 1.50 8.13 -16.71
N LEU A 167 1.14 6.85 -16.51
CA LEU A 167 -0.20 6.33 -16.80
C LEU A 167 -1.28 7.07 -16.01
N GLY A 168 -1.02 7.38 -14.74
CA GLY A 168 -1.91 8.18 -13.89
C GLY A 168 -2.16 9.58 -14.45
N GLY A 169 -1.15 10.22 -15.06
CA GLY A 169 -1.31 11.49 -15.76
C GLY A 169 -2.28 11.40 -16.94
N TYR A 170 -2.14 10.36 -17.78
CA TYR A 170 -3.07 10.10 -18.89
C TYR A 170 -4.50 9.80 -18.41
N LEU A 171 -4.64 9.02 -17.34
CA LEU A 171 -5.94 8.78 -16.70
C LEU A 171 -6.55 10.08 -16.16
N ARG A 172 -5.73 10.96 -15.58
CA ARG A 172 -6.18 12.25 -15.05
C ARG A 172 -6.69 13.19 -16.15
N GLU A 173 -5.99 13.24 -17.29
CA GLU A 173 -6.45 13.97 -18.46
C GLU A 173 -7.77 13.41 -18.99
N ARG A 174 -7.89 12.07 -19.02
CA ARG A 174 -9.11 11.40 -19.46
C ARG A 174 -10.29 11.68 -18.54
N GLU A 175 -10.11 11.64 -17.22
CA GLU A 175 -11.13 12.03 -16.24
C GLU A 175 -11.64 13.44 -16.50
N ARG A 176 -10.72 14.41 -16.67
CA ARG A 176 -11.06 15.81 -16.95
C ARG A 176 -11.85 15.95 -18.26
N ALA A 177 -11.44 15.24 -19.31
CA ALA A 177 -12.14 15.23 -20.60
C ALA A 177 -13.56 14.64 -20.52
N LEU A 178 -13.80 13.71 -19.60
CA LEU A 178 -15.11 13.11 -19.36
C LEU A 178 -15.95 13.86 -18.31
N GLY A 179 -15.44 14.94 -17.72
CA GLY A 179 -16.11 15.66 -16.63
C GLY A 179 -16.19 14.84 -15.33
N LEU A 180 -15.30 13.85 -15.18
CA LEU A 180 -15.16 13.06 -13.96
C LEU A 180 -14.16 13.71 -13.01
N SER A 181 -14.33 13.48 -11.71
CA SER A 181 -13.45 14.02 -10.68
C SER A 181 -13.18 12.96 -9.61
N LYS A 182 -11.91 12.68 -9.35
CA LYS A 182 -11.44 11.81 -8.25
C LYS A 182 -12.06 10.41 -8.30
N ARG A 183 -12.09 9.78 -9.49
CA ARG A 183 -12.63 8.43 -9.72
C ARG A 183 -11.56 7.35 -9.70
N SER A 184 -10.30 7.69 -9.96
CA SER A 184 -9.17 6.76 -9.93
C SER A 184 -8.16 7.17 -8.85
N PHE A 185 -7.73 6.23 -8.02
CA PHE A 185 -6.63 6.51 -7.09
C PHE A 185 -5.29 6.61 -7.82
N LEU A 186 -5.11 5.91 -8.95
CA LEU A 186 -3.91 6.04 -9.79
C LEU A 186 -3.79 7.44 -10.41
N SER A 187 -4.90 8.02 -10.89
CA SER A 187 -4.90 9.40 -11.41
C SER A 187 -4.62 10.43 -10.33
N MET A 188 -5.16 10.22 -9.13
CA MET A 188 -4.91 11.11 -7.99
C MET A 188 -3.48 10.97 -7.44
N ALA A 189 -2.91 9.76 -7.45
CA ALA A 189 -1.53 9.56 -7.04
C ALA A 189 -0.54 10.34 -7.93
N HIS A 190 -0.83 10.44 -9.24
CA HIS A 190 -0.09 11.33 -10.14
C HIS A 190 -0.20 12.80 -9.71
N GLU A 191 -1.41 13.32 -9.46
CA GLU A 191 -1.63 14.73 -9.07
C GLU A 191 -1.01 15.09 -7.71
N LEU A 192 -0.91 14.12 -6.82
CA LEU A 192 -0.37 14.27 -5.45
C LEU A 192 1.12 13.88 -5.35
N ASP A 193 1.75 13.43 -6.44
CA ASP A 193 3.13 12.93 -6.49
C ASP A 193 3.41 11.80 -5.48
N VAL A 194 2.45 10.90 -5.31
CA VAL A 194 2.55 9.68 -4.48
C VAL A 194 3.02 8.54 -5.39
N PRO A 195 4.24 8.00 -5.23
CA PRO A 195 4.73 6.92 -6.08
C PRO A 195 4.01 5.61 -5.74
N ILE A 196 3.60 4.87 -6.77
CA ILE A 196 2.94 3.57 -6.64
C ILE A 196 3.79 2.49 -7.33
N TYR A 197 4.24 1.52 -6.57
CA TYR A 197 5.00 0.36 -7.05
C TYR A 197 4.10 -0.86 -7.23
N THR A 198 4.50 -1.79 -8.09
CA THR A 198 3.88 -3.12 -8.21
C THR A 198 4.92 -4.21 -8.05
N SER A 199 4.77 -5.03 -7.02
CA SER A 199 5.74 -6.08 -6.68
C SER A 199 5.77 -7.27 -7.66
N SER A 200 4.78 -7.38 -8.54
CA SER A 200 4.68 -8.43 -9.56
C SER A 200 4.06 -7.87 -10.84
N PRO A 201 4.80 -7.05 -11.61
CA PRO A 201 4.22 -6.25 -12.69
C PRO A 201 3.60 -7.08 -13.82
N GLY A 202 4.11 -8.29 -14.06
CA GLY A 202 3.54 -9.23 -15.03
C GLY A 202 2.21 -9.86 -14.61
N ASP A 203 1.83 -9.77 -13.33
CA ASP A 203 0.62 -10.38 -12.77
C ASP A 203 -0.57 -9.39 -12.76
N SER A 204 -0.89 -8.85 -13.95
CA SER A 204 -2.04 -7.98 -14.18
C SER A 204 -2.31 -7.78 -15.66
N SER A 205 -3.51 -7.30 -16.01
CA SER A 205 -3.78 -6.95 -17.42
C SER A 205 -2.87 -5.82 -17.93
N ILE A 206 -2.43 -4.89 -17.07
CA ILE A 206 -1.38 -3.91 -17.44
C ILE A 206 -0.13 -4.65 -17.92
N GLY A 207 0.38 -5.59 -17.11
CA GLY A 207 1.55 -6.40 -17.45
C GLY A 207 1.36 -7.25 -18.71
N MET A 208 0.18 -7.84 -18.89
CA MET A 208 -0.16 -8.64 -20.08
C MET A 208 -0.15 -7.81 -21.36
N ASN A 209 -0.69 -6.58 -21.32
CA ASN A 209 -0.65 -5.66 -22.46
C ASN A 209 0.78 -5.20 -22.78
N VAL A 210 1.59 -4.90 -21.77
CA VAL A 210 3.01 -4.56 -21.97
C VAL A 210 3.78 -5.76 -22.57
N ALA A 211 3.49 -6.98 -22.12
CA ALA A 211 4.10 -8.19 -22.67
C ALA A 211 3.72 -8.44 -24.13
N GLU A 212 2.46 -8.20 -24.51
CA GLU A 212 2.01 -8.25 -25.90
C GLU A 212 2.76 -7.23 -26.76
N GLN A 213 2.84 -5.97 -26.31
CA GLN A 213 3.56 -4.93 -27.05
C GLN A 213 5.06 -5.21 -27.16
N ALA A 214 5.65 -5.91 -26.19
CA ALA A 214 7.04 -6.35 -26.27
C ALA A 214 7.26 -7.33 -27.45
N LEU A 215 6.30 -8.22 -27.74
CA LEU A 215 6.33 -9.08 -28.93
C LEU A 215 6.20 -8.26 -30.22
N ALA A 216 5.48 -7.13 -30.17
CA ALA A 216 5.33 -6.19 -31.27
C ALA A 216 6.52 -5.21 -31.43
N GLY A 217 7.60 -5.34 -30.63
CA GLY A 217 8.81 -4.55 -30.74
C GLY A 217 8.92 -3.33 -29.82
N SER A 218 7.96 -3.13 -28.91
CA SER A 218 8.03 -2.08 -27.88
C SER A 218 9.30 -2.21 -27.03
N GLN A 219 9.90 -1.07 -26.69
CA GLN A 219 11.09 -0.98 -25.83
C GLN A 219 10.74 -0.81 -24.35
N LEU A 220 9.45 -0.64 -24.01
CA LEU A 220 8.98 -0.56 -22.63
C LEU A 220 9.33 -1.83 -21.86
N ARG A 221 10.08 -1.69 -20.77
CA ARG A 221 10.39 -2.79 -19.84
C ARG A 221 10.27 -2.30 -18.40
N PHE A 222 9.64 -3.10 -17.55
CA PHE A 222 9.65 -2.83 -16.12
C PHE A 222 11.02 -3.19 -15.53
N ASP A 223 11.72 -2.19 -15.01
CA ASP A 223 12.95 -2.39 -14.24
C ASP A 223 12.58 -2.66 -12.77
N VAL A 224 12.46 -3.94 -12.44
CA VAL A 224 12.15 -4.39 -11.07
C VAL A 224 13.31 -4.15 -10.09
N SER A 225 14.54 -3.95 -10.59
CA SER A 225 15.67 -3.60 -9.72
C SER A 225 15.60 -2.14 -9.29
N ALA A 226 15.13 -1.27 -10.19
CA ALA A 226 14.82 0.11 -9.85
C ALA A 226 13.73 0.18 -8.78
N ASP A 227 12.64 -0.61 -8.87
CA ASP A 227 11.61 -0.65 -7.82
C ASP A 227 12.16 -1.03 -6.43
N VAL A 228 13.01 -2.06 -6.37
CA VAL A 228 13.61 -2.52 -5.11
C VAL A 228 14.48 -1.41 -4.49
N ASN A 229 15.31 -0.76 -5.32
CA ASN A 229 16.22 0.27 -4.82
C ASN A 229 15.49 1.57 -4.49
N GLU A 230 14.50 2.00 -5.28
CA GLU A 230 13.76 3.24 -5.01
C GLU A 230 12.93 3.13 -3.72
N THR A 231 12.30 1.98 -3.47
CA THR A 231 11.54 1.76 -2.22
C THR A 231 12.46 1.70 -1.00
N ALA A 232 13.64 1.08 -1.11
CA ALA A 232 14.68 1.16 -0.08
C ALA A 232 15.17 2.59 0.13
N ALA A 233 15.36 3.37 -0.94
CA ALA A 233 15.79 4.76 -0.87
C ALA A 233 14.78 5.66 -0.13
N ILE A 234 13.47 5.44 -0.34
CA ILE A 234 12.41 6.15 0.39
C ILE A 234 12.52 5.90 1.90
N VAL A 235 12.70 4.64 2.29
CA VAL A 235 12.80 4.25 3.71
C VAL A 235 14.07 4.82 4.33
N LEU A 236 15.21 4.69 3.64
CA LEU A 236 16.48 5.25 4.09
C LEU A 236 16.43 6.78 4.26
N GLU A 237 15.84 7.50 3.30
CA GLU A 237 15.67 8.96 3.40
C GLU A 237 14.83 9.36 4.61
N ALA A 238 13.74 8.64 4.88
CA ALA A 238 12.90 8.91 6.05
C ALA A 238 13.70 8.83 7.36
N LYS A 239 14.59 7.84 7.48
CA LYS A 239 15.44 7.62 8.66
C LYS A 239 16.55 8.66 8.75
N ARG A 240 17.25 8.92 7.65
CA ARG A 240 18.39 9.85 7.60
C ARG A 240 18.01 11.32 7.79
N THR A 241 16.75 11.65 7.55
CA THR A 241 16.19 12.98 7.86
C THR A 241 15.72 13.12 9.31
N GLY A 242 16.01 12.13 10.17
CA GLY A 242 15.63 12.12 11.58
C GLY A 242 14.17 11.71 11.82
N GLY A 243 13.50 11.20 10.79
CA GLY A 243 12.12 10.75 10.84
C GLY A 243 11.98 9.24 11.05
N LYS A 244 10.76 8.78 10.85
CA LYS A 244 10.33 7.38 11.05
C LYS A 244 9.70 6.81 9.79
N SER A 245 9.64 5.48 9.70
CA SER A 245 8.92 4.76 8.65
C SER A 245 7.79 3.91 9.23
N GLY A 246 6.59 4.01 8.66
CA GLY A 246 5.42 3.25 9.08
C GLY A 246 4.86 2.38 7.96
N ALA A 247 4.57 1.11 8.26
CA ALA A 247 3.99 0.14 7.33
C ALA A 247 2.49 -0.05 7.60
N LEU A 248 1.63 0.50 6.72
CA LEU A 248 0.20 0.24 6.69
C LEU A 248 -0.12 -0.85 5.67
N ILE A 249 -0.44 -2.05 6.15
CA ILE A 249 -0.63 -3.24 5.32
C ILE A 249 -2.12 -3.58 5.22
N VAL A 250 -2.68 -3.39 4.03
CA VAL A 250 -4.05 -3.78 3.67
C VAL A 250 -4.00 -5.13 2.95
N GLY A 251 -4.24 -6.19 3.71
CA GLY A 251 -4.17 -7.58 3.29
C GLY A 251 -2.80 -8.22 3.54
N GLY A 252 -2.18 -8.79 2.50
CA GLY A 252 -0.96 -9.60 2.63
C GLY A 252 -0.19 -9.73 1.32
N GLY A 253 0.19 -10.95 0.95
CA GLY A 253 0.76 -11.29 -0.35
C GLY A 253 2.05 -10.55 -0.72
N SER A 254 2.32 -10.51 -2.02
CA SER A 254 3.54 -9.93 -2.59
C SER A 254 3.74 -8.45 -2.19
N PRO A 255 2.71 -7.56 -2.24
CA PRO A 255 2.85 -6.18 -1.75
C PRO A 255 3.28 -6.04 -0.29
N LYS A 256 2.76 -6.88 0.63
CA LYS A 256 3.24 -6.88 2.02
C LYS A 256 4.72 -7.20 2.10
N ASN A 257 5.20 -8.24 1.40
CA ASN A 257 6.63 -8.57 1.44
C ASN A 257 7.46 -7.46 0.84
N PHE A 258 7.05 -6.93 -0.31
CA PHE A 258 7.82 -5.94 -1.03
C PHE A 258 7.99 -4.63 -0.23
N LEU A 259 6.99 -4.28 0.59
CA LEU A 259 7.09 -3.16 1.52
C LEU A 259 8.14 -3.45 2.59
N LEU A 260 8.00 -4.60 3.25
CA LEU A 260 8.85 -4.95 4.40
C LEU A 260 10.28 -5.36 4.01
N GLN A 261 10.51 -5.82 2.78
CA GLN A 261 11.84 -6.25 2.32
C GLN A 261 12.78 -5.06 2.07
N THR A 262 12.27 -3.82 2.08
CA THR A 262 13.09 -2.61 2.02
C THR A 262 14.17 -2.61 3.10
N GLU A 263 13.84 -3.10 4.30
CA GLU A 263 14.76 -3.17 5.43
C GLU A 263 15.87 -4.22 5.25
N PRO A 264 15.59 -5.50 4.93
CA PRO A 264 16.61 -6.46 4.50
C PRO A 264 17.46 -5.97 3.30
N GLN A 265 16.86 -5.25 2.34
CA GLN A 265 17.61 -4.67 1.24
C GLN A 265 18.64 -3.65 1.73
N ILE A 266 18.26 -2.75 2.64
CA ILE A 266 19.17 -1.75 3.24
C ILE A 266 20.24 -2.45 4.10
N GLN A 267 19.81 -3.26 5.06
CA GLN A 267 20.66 -3.80 6.13
C GLN A 267 21.54 -4.97 5.65
N GLU A 268 20.95 -5.97 5.01
CA GLU A 268 21.63 -7.24 4.71
C GLU A 268 22.29 -7.22 3.33
N VAL A 269 21.58 -6.71 2.32
CA VAL A 269 22.05 -6.74 0.92
C VAL A 269 23.01 -5.60 0.63
N LEU A 270 22.65 -4.37 1.04
CA LEU A 270 23.48 -3.18 0.83
C LEU A 270 24.48 -2.94 1.97
N GLY A 271 24.30 -3.58 3.14
CA GLY A 271 25.21 -3.43 4.28
C GLY A 271 25.15 -2.05 4.94
N ILE A 272 24.06 -1.32 4.76
CA ILE A 272 23.84 0.02 5.33
C ILE A 272 23.19 -0.15 6.70
N ASP A 273 23.77 0.45 7.73
CA ASP A 273 23.25 0.37 9.09
C ASP A 273 21.86 1.04 9.19
N GLU A 274 20.87 0.26 9.59
CA GLU A 274 19.48 0.68 9.79
C GLU A 274 18.78 -0.35 10.70
N ARG A 275 17.62 0.00 11.28
CA ARG A 275 17.01 -0.79 12.36
C ARG A 275 15.63 -1.39 12.06
N GLY A 276 15.07 -1.20 10.87
CA GLY A 276 13.70 -1.66 10.58
C GLY A 276 12.65 -0.55 10.63
N HIS A 277 11.43 -0.88 10.23
CA HIS A 277 10.28 0.02 10.35
C HIS A 277 9.91 0.32 11.81
N ASP A 278 9.49 1.57 12.07
CA ASP A 278 9.07 2.04 13.40
C ASP A 278 7.65 1.61 13.77
N TYR A 279 6.78 1.46 12.78
CA TYR A 279 5.38 1.13 13.02
C TYR A 279 4.88 0.08 12.04
N PHE A 280 4.00 -0.79 12.52
CA PHE A 280 3.40 -1.85 11.73
C PHE A 280 1.90 -1.93 12.05
N LEU A 281 1.06 -1.70 11.05
CA LEU A 281 -0.37 -1.91 11.15
C LEU A 281 -0.82 -2.80 10.00
N GLN A 282 -1.26 -4.02 10.30
CA GLN A 282 -1.81 -4.93 9.30
C GLN A 282 -3.30 -5.17 9.54
N MET A 283 -4.09 -5.07 8.46
CA MET A 283 -5.46 -5.56 8.39
C MET A 283 -5.46 -6.78 7.45
N THR A 284 -5.89 -7.95 7.93
CA THR A 284 -5.83 -9.19 7.16
C THR A 284 -6.84 -10.22 7.64
N ASP A 285 -7.29 -11.10 6.77
CA ASP A 285 -8.05 -12.31 7.09
C ASP A 285 -7.15 -13.56 7.18
N ALA A 286 -5.89 -13.45 6.76
CA ALA A 286 -4.97 -14.56 6.66
C ALA A 286 -4.50 -15.03 8.03
N ARG A 287 -4.61 -16.34 8.28
CA ARG A 287 -4.12 -16.94 9.51
C ARG A 287 -2.61 -17.20 9.45
N PRO A 288 -1.90 -17.10 10.58
CA PRO A 288 -0.45 -17.36 10.63
C PRO A 288 -0.08 -18.85 10.48
N ASP A 289 -0.95 -19.78 10.89
CA ASP A 289 -0.63 -21.21 11.01
C ASP A 289 -0.49 -21.95 9.68
N THR A 290 -0.94 -21.35 8.57
CA THR A 290 -0.86 -21.95 7.23
C THR A 290 0.50 -21.75 6.56
N GLY A 291 1.43 -21.02 7.19
CA GLY A 291 2.76 -20.74 6.65
C GLY A 291 2.78 -19.71 5.51
N GLY A 292 1.64 -19.08 5.22
CA GLY A 292 1.55 -18.03 4.21
C GLY A 292 2.04 -16.69 4.75
N LEU A 293 2.86 -15.99 3.97
CA LEU A 293 3.36 -14.64 4.26
C LEU A 293 2.24 -13.65 4.65
N SER A 294 1.06 -13.78 4.04
CA SER A 294 -0.09 -12.92 4.36
C SER A 294 -0.43 -12.95 5.86
N GLY A 295 -0.32 -14.10 6.51
CA GLY A 295 -0.57 -14.27 7.94
C GLY A 295 0.64 -14.05 8.86
N ALA A 296 1.86 -13.90 8.30
CA ALA A 296 3.09 -13.76 9.06
C ALA A 296 3.02 -12.59 10.06
N THR A 297 3.39 -12.85 11.31
CA THR A 297 3.19 -11.92 12.42
C THR A 297 4.27 -10.83 12.48
N PRO A 298 4.01 -9.67 13.11
CA PRO A 298 5.06 -8.67 13.34
C PRO A 298 6.23 -9.23 14.16
N ASN A 299 5.98 -10.13 15.11
CA ASN A 299 7.04 -10.79 15.89
C ASN A 299 7.99 -11.59 15.01
N GLU A 300 7.45 -12.30 14.01
CA GLU A 300 8.27 -12.97 13.00
C GLU A 300 9.03 -11.93 12.17
N ALA A 301 8.40 -10.82 11.78
CA ALA A 301 9.06 -9.77 11.00
C ALA A 301 10.26 -9.13 11.74
N VAL A 302 10.22 -9.04 13.07
CA VAL A 302 11.37 -8.58 13.89
C VAL A 302 12.60 -9.48 13.71
N SER A 303 12.43 -10.81 13.63
CA SER A 303 13.59 -11.70 13.45
C SER A 303 14.27 -11.55 12.09
N TRP A 304 13.58 -10.93 11.12
CA TRP A 304 14.10 -10.61 9.79
C TRP A 304 14.59 -9.16 9.67
N GLY A 305 14.73 -8.43 10.78
CA GLY A 305 15.15 -7.02 10.77
C GLY A 305 14.12 -6.05 10.14
N LYS A 306 12.90 -6.51 9.84
CA LYS A 306 11.87 -5.72 9.14
C LYS A 306 11.18 -4.68 10.04
N ILE A 307 11.23 -4.87 11.35
CA ILE A 307 10.64 -4.00 12.37
C ILE A 307 11.68 -3.77 13.46
N ASP A 308 11.83 -2.52 13.92
CA ASP A 308 12.72 -2.21 15.04
C ASP A 308 12.26 -2.95 16.32
N PRO A 309 13.12 -3.78 16.94
CA PRO A 309 12.78 -4.49 18.17
C PRO A 309 12.28 -3.58 19.30
N ASP A 310 12.79 -2.35 19.39
CA ASP A 310 12.41 -1.38 20.43
C ASP A 310 11.01 -0.79 20.19
N MET A 311 10.48 -0.97 18.97
CA MET A 311 9.20 -0.46 18.52
C MET A 311 8.10 -1.53 18.43
N LEU A 312 8.31 -2.72 19.00
CA LEU A 312 7.29 -3.77 19.13
C LEU A 312 5.94 -3.29 19.69
N PRO A 313 5.86 -2.38 20.69
CA PRO A 313 4.59 -1.79 21.14
C PRO A 313 3.84 -0.98 20.07
N GLY A 314 4.50 -0.63 18.96
CA GLY A 314 3.96 0.03 17.78
C GLY A 314 3.47 -0.93 16.69
N THR A 315 3.18 -2.18 17.03
CA THR A 315 2.72 -3.20 16.08
C THR A 315 1.29 -3.68 16.38
N VAL A 316 0.42 -3.63 15.36
CA VAL A 316 -0.97 -4.09 15.45
C VAL A 316 -1.34 -4.94 14.24
N VAL A 317 -2.02 -6.05 14.51
CA VAL A 317 -2.67 -6.90 13.51
C VAL A 317 -4.15 -6.95 13.84
N VAL A 318 -4.98 -6.61 12.84
CA VAL A 318 -6.43 -6.62 12.88
C VAL A 318 -6.91 -7.75 11.98
N TYR A 319 -7.45 -8.81 12.59
CA TYR A 319 -8.00 -9.95 11.83
C TYR A 319 -9.41 -9.65 11.35
N THR A 320 -9.57 -9.03 10.18
CA THR A 320 -10.85 -8.58 9.61
C THR A 320 -10.71 -8.35 8.11
N ASP A 321 -11.82 -8.49 7.37
CA ASP A 321 -11.90 -8.14 5.94
C ASP A 321 -11.55 -6.65 5.70
N ASN A 322 -10.79 -6.37 4.64
CA ASN A 322 -10.35 -5.02 4.29
C ASN A 322 -11.50 -4.11 3.83
N SER A 323 -12.55 -4.66 3.20
CA SER A 323 -13.77 -3.92 2.84
C SER A 323 -14.55 -3.42 4.05
N VAL A 324 -14.31 -3.99 5.24
CA VAL A 324 -14.88 -3.53 6.51
C VAL A 324 -13.89 -2.61 7.24
N SER A 325 -12.65 -3.06 7.40
CA SER A 325 -11.67 -2.39 8.27
C SER A 325 -11.08 -1.11 7.67
N LEU A 326 -10.80 -1.06 6.37
CA LEU A 326 -10.19 0.11 5.73
C LEU A 326 -11.10 1.34 5.69
N PRO A 327 -12.41 1.24 5.35
CA PRO A 327 -13.32 2.38 5.46
C PRO A 327 -13.45 2.91 6.89
N LEU A 328 -13.49 2.02 7.88
CA LEU A 328 -13.56 2.40 9.30
C LEU A 328 -12.29 3.12 9.76
N LEU A 329 -11.11 2.60 9.37
CA LEU A 329 -9.82 3.25 9.63
C LEU A 329 -9.75 4.63 8.98
N THR A 330 -10.19 4.74 7.72
CA THR A 330 -10.20 6.00 6.97
C THR A 330 -11.09 7.04 7.63
N ALA A 331 -12.33 6.66 7.96
CA ALA A 331 -13.27 7.55 8.65
C ALA A 331 -12.74 7.98 10.02
N TYR A 332 -12.13 7.07 10.78
CA TYR A 332 -11.51 7.38 12.06
C TYR A 332 -10.35 8.37 11.90
N ALA A 333 -9.45 8.11 10.95
CA ALA A 333 -8.27 8.94 10.71
C ALA A 333 -8.64 10.37 10.32
N LEU A 334 -9.56 10.53 9.37
CA LEU A 334 -10.05 11.85 8.94
C LEU A 334 -10.79 12.59 10.06
N ALA A 335 -11.43 11.86 10.98
CA ALA A 335 -12.15 12.46 12.12
C ALA A 335 -11.23 12.82 13.31
N ARG A 336 -10.07 12.16 13.45
CA ARG A 336 -9.20 12.27 14.64
C ARG A 336 -7.83 12.88 14.35
N HIS A 337 -7.43 13.03 13.10
CA HIS A 337 -6.15 13.64 12.73
C HIS A 337 -6.34 14.73 11.68
N ALA A 338 -5.63 15.85 11.83
CA ALA A 338 -5.63 16.90 10.82
C ALA A 338 -4.85 16.44 9.58
N PRO A 339 -5.22 16.87 8.35
CA PRO A 339 -4.40 16.61 7.16
C PRO A 339 -2.95 17.07 7.34
N ARG A 340 -2.02 16.28 6.79
CA ARG A 340 -0.58 16.57 6.78
C ARG A 340 -0.15 17.16 5.44
N PRO A 341 0.94 17.94 5.39
CA PRO A 341 1.55 18.35 4.13
C PRO A 341 1.95 17.12 3.28
N LEU A 342 1.65 17.16 1.98
CA LEU A 342 2.03 16.11 1.04
C LEU A 342 3.56 16.08 0.88
N LYS A 343 4.18 14.91 1.07
CA LYS A 343 5.63 14.74 0.90
C LYS A 343 6.10 14.75 -0.55
N ARG A 344 5.19 14.49 -1.50
CA ARG A 344 5.43 14.47 -2.95
C ARG A 344 6.66 13.63 -3.33
N LEU A 345 6.72 12.41 -2.82
CA LEU A 345 7.92 11.57 -2.88
C LEU A 345 8.36 11.21 -4.30
N TYR A 346 7.43 11.17 -5.26
CA TYR A 346 7.78 10.90 -6.66
C TYR A 346 8.81 11.90 -7.20
N GLN A 347 8.64 13.20 -6.91
CA GLN A 347 9.53 14.26 -7.37
C GLN A 347 10.91 14.24 -6.70
N ARG A 348 11.07 13.45 -5.63
CA ARG A 348 12.31 13.35 -4.84
C ARG A 348 13.06 12.04 -5.09
N ARG A 349 12.53 11.17 -5.94
CA ARG A 349 13.03 9.80 -6.16
C ARG A 349 14.51 9.76 -6.54
N ASP A 350 14.90 10.60 -7.50
CA ASP A 350 16.29 10.63 -7.97
C ASP A 350 17.25 11.07 -6.85
N ALA A 351 16.88 12.10 -6.07
CA ALA A 351 17.67 12.55 -4.93
C ALA A 351 17.77 11.49 -3.80
N MET A 352 16.69 10.74 -3.55
CA MET A 352 16.72 9.63 -2.59
C MET A 352 17.62 8.49 -3.09
N MET A 353 17.55 8.18 -4.39
CA MET A 353 18.41 7.19 -5.04
C MET A 353 19.89 7.57 -4.98
N ASP A 354 20.22 8.85 -5.21
CA ASP A 354 21.59 9.35 -5.09
C ASP A 354 22.15 9.13 -3.68
N ARG A 355 21.34 9.37 -2.64
CA ARG A 355 21.72 9.05 -1.25
C ARG A 355 21.96 7.55 -1.06
N LEU A 356 21.03 6.70 -1.51
CA LEU A 356 21.16 5.25 -1.37
C LEU A 356 22.45 4.75 -2.02
N VAL A 357 22.75 5.21 -3.24
CA VAL A 357 23.99 4.85 -3.97
C VAL A 357 25.22 5.33 -3.21
N SER A 358 25.19 6.55 -2.66
CA SER A 358 26.30 7.08 -1.87
C SER A 358 26.57 6.27 -0.61
N GLU A 359 25.53 5.95 0.16
CA GLU A 359 25.68 5.16 1.40
C GLU A 359 26.08 3.70 1.11
N TYR A 360 25.55 3.10 0.04
CA TYR A 360 25.96 1.78 -0.40
C TYR A 360 27.45 1.74 -0.78
N ARG A 361 27.94 2.72 -1.54
CA ARG A 361 29.37 2.78 -1.89
C ARG A 361 30.26 2.89 -0.66
N ALA A 362 29.87 3.70 0.32
CA ALA A 362 30.58 3.81 1.59
C ALA A 362 30.58 2.49 2.38
N ALA A 363 29.45 1.79 2.45
CA ALA A 363 29.34 0.48 3.09
C ALA A 363 30.20 -0.59 2.39
N LEU A 364 30.20 -0.59 1.06
CA LEU A 364 31.00 -1.48 0.23
C LEU A 364 32.51 -1.28 0.47
N GLU A 365 32.99 -0.04 0.44
CA GLU A 365 34.39 0.31 0.73
C GLU A 365 34.81 -0.14 2.14
N PHE A 366 33.94 0.05 3.13
CA PHE A 366 34.18 -0.39 4.51
C PHE A 366 34.32 -1.92 4.60
N ARG A 367 33.43 -2.66 3.93
CA ARG A 367 33.44 -4.13 3.89
C ARG A 367 34.72 -4.64 3.23
N ASP A 368 35.06 -4.10 2.07
CA ASP A 368 36.21 -4.55 1.28
C ASP A 368 37.53 -4.26 2.02
N ARG A 369 37.64 -3.12 2.71
CA ARG A 369 38.78 -2.82 3.60
C ARG A 369 38.92 -3.83 4.73
N ARG A 370 37.83 -4.19 5.42
CA ARG A 370 37.87 -5.19 6.51
C ARG A 370 38.24 -6.59 6.00
N ALA A 371 37.78 -6.95 4.81
CA ALA A 371 38.13 -8.23 4.19
C ALA A 371 39.62 -8.31 3.86
N GLU A 372 40.25 -7.19 3.50
CA GLU A 372 41.69 -7.11 3.25
C GLU A 372 42.51 -7.12 4.55
N GLU A 373 42.07 -6.38 5.57
CA GLU A 373 42.67 -6.41 6.91
C GLU A 373 42.65 -7.82 7.52
N ALA A 374 41.60 -8.61 7.26
CA ALA A 374 41.49 -9.99 7.78
C ALA A 374 42.40 -11.02 7.07
N LYS A 375 43.00 -10.67 5.91
CA LYS A 375 43.96 -11.53 5.20
C LYS A 375 45.42 -11.29 5.64
N THR A 376 45.67 -10.21 6.37
CA THR A 376 46.99 -9.82 6.89
C THR A 376 47.13 -10.30 8.33
#